data_AF-A0A930GXS7-F1
#
_entry.id   AF-A0A930GXS7-F1
#
_cell.length_a   1.000
_cell.length_b   1.000
_cell.length_c   1.000
_cell.angle_alpha   90.00
_cell.angle_beta   90.00
_cell.angle_gamma   90.00
#
_symmetry.space_group_name_H-M   'P 1'
#
loop_
_entity.id
_entity.type
_entity.pdbx_description
1 polymer ?
#
loop_
_entity_poly.entity_id
_entity_poly.type
_entity_poly.pdbx_seq_one_letter_code
_entity_poly.pdbx_strand_id
1 'polypeptide(L)' 'MKILCIADEENKGLWDHFKKEKLEGIDLILSAGDLNPDYLQFLVTMGKAPVLYV' A
#
# COMPACT_ATOMS: atom_id res chain seq x y z
N MET A 1 11.00 -7.24 -10.20
CA MET A 1 10.14 -7.45 -9.03
C MET A 1 10.38 -6.31 -8.05
N LYS A 2 9.39 -5.43 -7.88
CA LYS A 2 9.43 -4.25 -7.00
C LYS A 2 8.41 -4.44 -5.88
N ILE A 3 8.89 -4.41 -4.64
CA ILE A 3 8.07 -4.64 -3.45
C ILE A 3 7.98 -3.33 -2.67
N LEU A 4 6.77 -2.98 -2.24
CA LEU A 4 6.54 -1.87 -1.31
C LEU A 4 6.28 -2.44 0.09
N CYS A 5 7.08 -2.03 1.07
CA CYS A 5 6.88 -2.39 2.46
C CYS A 5 6.32 -1.18 3.23
N ILE A 6 5.25 -1.39 3.98
CA ILE A 6 4.57 -0.40 4.83
C ILE A 6 4.38 -1.02 6.23
N ALA A 7 4.48 -0.21 7.27
CA ALA A 7 4.26 -0.68 8.63
C ALA A 7 3.90 0.47 9.57
N ASP A 8 3.16 0.14 10.63
CA ASP A 8 2.83 0.93 11.83
C ASP A 8 2.09 2.26 11.62
N GLU A 9 2.35 3.00 10.55
CA GLU A 9 1.75 4.28 10.24
C GLU A 9 1.40 4.42 8.75
N GLU A 10 0.24 5.02 8.49
CA GLU A 10 -0.26 5.27 7.15
C GLU A 10 0.55 6.37 6.45
N ASN A 11 1.05 6.07 5.26
CA ASN A 11 1.71 7.08 4.45
C ASN A 11 0.66 7.94 3.73
N LYS A 12 0.53 9.22 4.12
CA LYS A 12 -0.38 10.19 3.48
C LYS A 12 -0.19 10.31 1.96
N GLY A 13 1.03 10.15 1.45
CA GLY A 13 1.32 10.19 0.01
C GLY A 13 0.79 8.96 -0.75
N LEU A 14 0.45 7.90 -0.04
CA LEU A 14 -0.19 6.70 -0.57
C LEU A 14 -1.71 6.68 -0.29
N TRP A 15 -2.25 7.70 0.38
CA TRP A 15 -3.66 7.78 0.80
C TRP A 15 -4.24 9.19 0.58
N ASP A 16 -4.13 10.11 1.57
CA ASP A 16 -4.75 11.44 1.53
C ASP A 16 -4.30 12.30 0.33
N HIS A 17 -3.05 12.11 -0.10
CA HIS A 17 -2.41 12.84 -1.18
C HIS A 17 -1.94 11.87 -2.27
N PHE A 18 -2.75 10.82 -2.48
CA PHE A 18 -2.43 9.76 -3.41
C PHE A 18 -2.19 10.29 -4.82
N LYS A 19 -1.10 9.81 -5.42
CA LYS A 19 -0.74 9.99 -6.82
C LYS A 19 -0.47 8.63 -7.43
N LYS A 20 -1.08 8.34 -8.58
CA LYS A 20 -1.06 7.00 -9.20
C LYS A 20 0.35 6.48 -9.45
N GLU A 21 1.26 7.37 -9.81
CA GLU A 21 2.67 7.11 -10.09
C GLU A 21 3.41 6.52 -8.87
N LYS A 22 2.90 6.73 -7.66
CA LYS A 22 3.49 6.17 -6.43
C LYS A 22 3.35 4.65 -6.34
N LEU A 23 2.27 4.09 -6.90
CA LEU A 23 2.04 2.65 -6.90
C LEU A 23 2.37 1.97 -8.23
N GLU A 24 2.79 2.74 -9.23
CA GLU A 24 3.07 2.21 -10.55
C GLU A 24 4.30 1.27 -10.55
N GLY A 25 4.13 0.11 -11.18
CA GLY A 25 5.15 -0.91 -11.30
C GLY A 25 5.48 -1.63 -9.99
N ILE A 26 4.64 -1.53 -8.95
CA ILE A 26 4.74 -2.37 -7.76
C ILE A 26 4.11 -3.72 -8.05
N ASP A 27 4.84 -4.78 -7.76
CA ASP A 27 4.40 -6.16 -7.98
C ASP A 27 3.78 -6.78 -6.71
N LEU A 28 4.13 -6.27 -5.52
CA LEU A 28 3.70 -6.78 -4.23
C LEU A 28 3.76 -5.69 -3.15
N ILE A 29 2.78 -5.65 -2.26
CA ILE A 29 2.78 -4.80 -1.06
C ILE A 29 2.86 -5.70 0.18
N LEU A 30 3.84 -5.45 1.04
CA LEU A 30 3.98 -6.10 2.35
C LEU A 30 3.57 -5.10 3.42
N SER A 31 2.55 -5.46 4.19
CA SER A 31 2.02 -4.68 5.30
C SER A 31 2.33 -5.39 6.61
N ALA A 32 2.81 -4.64 7.60
CA ALA A 32 3.03 -5.15 8.95
C ALA A 32 2.46 -4.19 10.00
N GLY A 33 1.97 -4.73 11.12
CA GLY A 33 1.47 -3.91 12.22
C GLY A 33 0.06 -3.34 11.98
N ASP A 34 -0.37 -2.42 12.84
CA ASP A 34 -1.79 -2.03 12.98
C ASP A 34 -2.20 -0.93 11.99
N LEU A 35 -2.15 -1.24 10.69
CA LEU A 35 -2.64 -0.35 9.64
C LEU A 35 -4.14 -0.49 9.45
N ASN A 36 -4.83 0.63 9.18
CA ASN A 36 -6.27 0.63 8.98
C ASN A 36 -6.68 -0.28 7.81
N PRO A 37 -7.69 -1.16 7.97
CA PRO A 37 -8.19 -2.01 6.89
C PRO A 37 -8.59 -1.24 5.63
N ASP A 38 -9.16 -0.04 5.78
CA ASP A 38 -9.53 0.79 4.63
C ASP A 38 -8.26 1.22 3.88
N TYR A 39 -7.18 1.59 4.60
CA TYR A 39 -5.82 1.87 4.06
C TYR A 39 -5.34 0.77 3.13
N LEU A 40 -5.38 -0.46 3.63
CA LEU A 40 -4.94 -1.63 2.88
C LEU A 40 -5.86 -1.92 1.69
N GLN A 41 -7.17 -1.81 1.84
CA GLN A 41 -8.13 -2.03 0.76
C GLN A 41 -7.93 -1.04 -0.39
N PHE A 42 -7.66 0.23 -0.10
CA PHE A 42 -7.34 1.22 -1.12
C PHE A 42 -6.06 0.86 -1.86
N LEU A 43 -5.01 0.45 -1.15
CA LEU A 43 -3.73 0.08 -1.76
C LEU A 43 -3.87 -1.11 -2.72
N VAL A 44 -4.64 -2.13 -2.34
CA VAL A 44 -4.97 -3.26 -3.24
C VAL A 44 -5.71 -2.76 -4.48
N THR A 45 -6.73 -1.93 -4.28
CA THR A 45 -7.61 -1.45 -5.36
C THR A 45 -6.86 -0.57 -6.35
N MET A 46 -6.05 0.37 -5.86
CA MET A 46 -5.37 1.38 -6.66
C MET A 46 -4.04 0.88 -7.23
N GLY A 47 -3.29 0.08 -6.45
CA GLY A 47 -2.00 -0.45 -6.85
C GLY A 47 -2.08 -1.66 -7.78
N LYS A 48 -3.23 -2.37 -7.81
CA LYS A 48 -3.40 -3.64 -8.56
C LYS A 48 -2.35 -4.70 -8.23
N ALA A 49 -1.76 -4.58 -7.05
CA ALA A 49 -0.79 -5.51 -6.50
C ALA A 49 -1.42 -6.19 -5.27
N PRO A 50 -1.12 -7.48 -5.02
CA PRO A 50 -1.55 -8.14 -3.80
C PRO A 50 -0.92 -7.45 -2.58
N VAL A 51 -1.69 -7.34 -1.50
CA VAL A 51 -1.20 -6.97 -0.17
C VAL A 51 -1.10 -8.25 0.66
N LEU A 52 0.06 -8.49 1.26
CA LEU A 52 0.23 -9.48 2.32
C LEU A 52 0.35 -8.74 3.65
N TYR A 53 -0.51 -9.09 4.59
CA TYR A 53 -0.58 -8.47 5.91
C TYR A 53 -0.04 -9.43 6.98
N VAL A 54 0.80 -8.92 7.89
CA VAL A 54 1.46 -9.64 8.98
C VAL A 54 1.16 -8.98 10.33
#